data_AF-A0A3D5BTI5-F1
#
_entry.id   AF-A0A3D5BTI5-F1
#
_cell.length_a   1.000
_cell.length_b   1.000
_cell.length_c   1.000
_cell.angle_alpha   90.00
_cell.angle_beta   90.00
_cell.angle_gamma   90.00
#
_symmetry.space_group_name_H-M   'P 1'
#
loop_
_entity.id
_entity.type
_entity.pdbx_description
1 polymer ?
#
loop_
_entity_poly.entity_id
_entity_poly.type
_entity_poly.pdbx_seq_one_letter_code
_entity_poly.pdbx_strand_id
1 'polypeptide(L)'
;MARRGRKSHEAGDRERPVLCCGPRVRAGRGGMMGDFGLFSHWTFETFAPGSIPRVKYNAFRDIQRQSAFCFSLLAYYDDLLAGDRVVDWSMISKLTGRLTIAIRKLVDLLQAMNPVEFMDAHDWYAKLAFYARMSTEHAPIAATPPYLAAIPDVRSGHPLAWVRMHLPDTAGESGLVITPALYQYLVEANDLRPRLDALLRQLDLVDDALVEAVSEKLVSMVLSADLPERLRAELEIEAMELARGSGLLEVLVLAGSGEDAVLIGRQGGVRAADFFTAWIGAVCCKFSPSALTLRLGLGLADEEHPLTVLVYPGGKEAANSCDLWRGDPDAGALLRRLGQVVPRISQLHVFRAQGEALRPEQCRSLHDLVCLCLERGLSQIFAFAGEPARGLTGIKQMRLEIPVVINAFNLGGGLFPTAAERAVISMEDVRSTPAWSFLLGLVNPVVTWPVPEHGEAPHGEASPMPHYSSYAVLAQCFMHCTLRLEQNLYVVECRCDDEVPGYIQFRCMFGGEGSRERVRRVEIVRAVLEAEGFAVDSRGNYLTATRSGGEDVYIQRNLVGLGLLVAWLQVRGAEVASMEAGEGASAFRRLVGEARSNPL
;
A
#
# COMPACT_ATOMS: atom_id res chain seq x y z
N MET A 1 -24.41 -45.37 68.61
CA MET A 1 -22.96 -45.64 68.57
C MET A 1 -22.28 -44.45 67.89
N ALA A 2 -21.91 -43.43 68.67
CA ALA A 2 -20.53 -43.09 69.08
C ALA A 2 -19.78 -42.27 68.00
N ARG A 3 -19.87 -40.93 68.03
CA ARG A 3 -18.99 -39.92 68.72
C ARG A 3 -17.73 -39.61 67.90
N ARG A 4 -17.59 -38.41 67.29
CA ARG A 4 -17.08 -37.10 67.79
C ARG A 4 -15.67 -36.85 67.19
N GLY A 5 -15.24 -35.65 66.82
CA GLY A 5 -15.77 -34.34 67.18
C GLY A 5 -15.19 -33.14 66.41
N ARG A 6 -15.72 -31.97 66.82
CA ARG A 6 -15.41 -30.60 66.43
C ARG A 6 -13.94 -30.22 66.63
N LYS A 7 -13.50 -29.18 65.89
CA LYS A 7 -12.99 -27.93 66.49
C LYS A 7 -13.18 -26.74 65.55
N SER A 8 -13.53 -25.63 66.17
CA SER A 8 -13.78 -24.27 65.67
C SER A 8 -12.63 -23.35 66.07
N HIS A 9 -12.30 -22.36 65.24
CA HIS A 9 -11.60 -21.10 65.54
C HIS A 9 -11.59 -20.29 64.23
N GLU A 10 -11.54 -18.97 64.15
CA GLU A 10 -11.96 -17.82 64.94
C GLU A 10 -11.79 -16.62 63.99
N ALA A 11 -12.45 -15.50 64.28
CA ALA A 11 -12.47 -14.31 63.44
C ALA A 11 -11.09 -13.65 63.27
N GLY A 12 -10.92 -12.97 62.14
CA GLY A 12 -9.75 -12.15 61.82
C GLY A 12 -10.11 -11.12 60.75
N ASP A 13 -10.77 -10.06 61.20
CA ASP A 13 -11.05 -8.82 60.47
C ASP A 13 -9.74 -8.13 60.05
N ARG A 14 -9.65 -7.64 58.81
CA ARG A 14 -8.71 -6.61 58.34
C ARG A 14 -9.01 -6.22 56.88
N GLU A 15 -9.82 -5.18 56.77
CA GLU A 15 -9.75 -4.08 55.80
C GLU A 15 -8.80 -4.26 54.60
N ARG A 16 -9.36 -4.20 53.39
CA ARG A 16 -8.64 -3.74 52.20
C ARG A 16 -9.46 -2.68 51.47
N PRO A 17 -8.81 -1.63 50.93
CA PRO A 17 -9.47 -0.38 50.60
C PRO A 17 -10.16 -0.44 49.24
N VAL A 18 -11.27 0.28 49.17
CA VAL A 18 -11.94 0.70 47.95
C VAL A 18 -10.97 1.52 47.10
N LEU A 19 -10.53 0.96 45.97
CA LEU A 19 -9.84 1.69 44.92
C LEU A 19 -10.78 1.78 43.71
N CYS A 20 -11.49 2.90 43.67
CA CYS A 20 -12.14 3.41 42.47
C CYS A 20 -11.11 3.46 41.32
N CYS A 21 -11.32 2.66 40.28
CA CYS A 21 -10.60 2.78 39.03
C CYS A 21 -11.63 3.04 37.93
N GLY A 22 -11.64 4.29 37.43
CA GLY A 22 -12.37 4.68 36.23
C GLY A 22 -11.89 3.93 34.98
N PRO A 23 -12.63 4.05 33.87
CA PRO A 23 -12.39 3.25 32.68
C PRO A 23 -11.05 3.64 32.03
N ARG A 24 -10.11 2.68 32.02
CA ARG A 24 -8.90 2.76 31.20
C ARG A 24 -9.29 2.57 29.74
N VAL A 25 -9.21 3.65 28.97
CA VAL A 25 -9.20 3.62 27.51
C VAL A 25 -7.95 2.86 27.06
N ARG A 26 -8.15 1.62 26.58
CA ARG A 26 -7.11 0.85 25.88
C ARG A 26 -7.07 1.32 24.44
N ALA A 27 -6.13 2.21 24.14
CA ALA A 27 -5.60 2.34 22.79
C ALA A 27 -4.78 1.08 22.47
N GLY A 28 -4.97 0.52 21.28
CA GLY A 28 -4.07 -0.45 20.67
C GLY A 28 -4.66 -1.83 20.39
N ARG A 29 -5.13 -2.03 19.15
CA ARG A 29 -4.65 -3.07 18.21
C ARG A 29 -5.37 -2.89 16.87
N GLY A 30 -4.59 -2.85 15.78
CA GLY A 30 -5.07 -2.64 14.42
C GLY A 30 -6.25 -3.54 14.08
N GLY A 31 -7.28 -2.91 13.51
CA GLY A 31 -8.49 -3.60 13.06
C GLY A 31 -8.10 -4.71 12.08
N MET A 32 -8.53 -5.92 12.40
CA MET A 32 -8.60 -7.00 11.42
C MET A 32 -9.43 -6.48 10.25
N MET A 33 -8.82 -6.47 9.06
CA MET A 33 -9.51 -6.36 7.78
C MET A 33 -10.75 -7.26 7.83
N GLY A 34 -11.94 -6.67 7.79
CA GLY A 34 -13.19 -7.38 8.05
C GLY A 34 -13.34 -8.60 7.14
N ASP A 35 -13.53 -9.76 7.76
CA ASP A 35 -13.79 -11.01 7.04
C ASP A 35 -15.08 -10.83 6.21
N PHE A 36 -15.00 -11.07 4.90
CA PHE A 36 -16.16 -11.13 4.01
C PHE A 36 -17.03 -12.34 4.35
N GLY A 37 -18.33 -12.11 4.50
CA GLY A 37 -19.33 -13.12 4.82
C GLY A 37 -19.84 -13.91 3.61
N LEU A 38 -19.41 -13.60 2.38
CA LEU A 38 -19.68 -14.40 1.16
C LEU A 38 -19.60 -15.90 1.42
N PHE A 39 -18.58 -16.32 2.15
CA PHE A 39 -18.27 -17.73 2.37
C PHE A 39 -19.16 -18.38 3.43
N SER A 40 -19.73 -17.61 4.36
CA SER A 40 -20.72 -18.12 5.31
C SER A 40 -22.07 -18.43 4.67
N HIS A 41 -22.38 -17.82 3.52
CA HIS A 41 -23.58 -18.10 2.72
C HIS A 41 -23.40 -19.21 1.70
N TRP A 42 -22.15 -19.64 1.50
CA TRP A 42 -21.80 -20.80 0.71
C TRP A 42 -21.74 -22.06 1.60
N THR A 43 -22.65 -22.18 2.58
CA THR A 43 -22.72 -23.34 3.48
C THR A 43 -22.93 -24.66 2.72
N PHE A 44 -22.55 -25.75 3.40
CA PHE A 44 -22.61 -27.15 2.95
C PHE A 44 -24.00 -27.64 2.48
N GLU A 45 -25.07 -26.87 2.68
CA GLU A 45 -26.44 -27.24 2.31
C GLU A 45 -26.83 -26.71 0.92
N THR A 46 -26.23 -25.61 0.50
CA THR A 46 -26.44 -24.98 -0.82
C THR A 46 -25.60 -25.62 -1.91
N PHE A 47 -24.45 -26.16 -1.51
CA PHE A 47 -23.62 -27.06 -2.30
C PHE A 47 -23.75 -28.43 -1.66
N ALA A 48 -24.55 -29.33 -2.25
CA ALA A 48 -24.54 -30.73 -1.85
C ALA A 48 -23.06 -31.17 -1.66
N PRO A 49 -22.69 -31.82 -0.54
CA PRO A 49 -21.29 -32.15 -0.23
C PRO A 49 -20.68 -32.98 -1.37
N GLY A 50 -20.03 -32.32 -2.35
CA GLY A 50 -19.56 -32.98 -3.58
C GLY A 50 -19.50 -32.15 -4.87
N SER A 51 -20.02 -30.91 -4.95
CA SER A 51 -20.09 -30.18 -6.23
C SER A 51 -18.86 -29.32 -6.61
N ILE A 52 -18.23 -28.62 -5.66
CA ILE A 52 -16.94 -27.93 -5.85
C ILE A 52 -15.94 -28.50 -4.83
N PRO A 53 -14.74 -28.94 -5.25
CA PRO A 53 -13.73 -29.41 -4.30
C PRO A 53 -13.41 -28.31 -3.28
N ARG A 54 -13.47 -28.65 -1.98
CA ARG A 54 -13.21 -27.72 -0.85
C ARG A 54 -11.93 -26.90 -1.02
N VAL A 55 -10.93 -27.50 -1.66
CA VAL A 55 -9.65 -26.85 -2.01
C VAL A 55 -9.86 -25.64 -2.93
N LYS A 56 -10.65 -25.76 -4.00
CA LYS A 56 -10.90 -24.67 -4.96
C LYS A 56 -11.72 -23.55 -4.34
N TYR A 57 -12.72 -23.93 -3.55
CA TYR A 57 -13.53 -22.99 -2.79
C TYR A 57 -12.70 -22.15 -1.81
N ASN A 58 -11.90 -22.81 -0.97
CA ASN A 58 -11.03 -22.13 -0.01
C ASN A 58 -10.01 -21.24 -0.74
N ALA A 59 -9.44 -21.71 -1.84
CA ALA A 59 -8.49 -20.95 -2.64
C ALA A 59 -9.13 -19.67 -3.22
N PHE A 60 -10.34 -19.76 -3.78
CA PHE A 60 -11.06 -18.57 -4.28
C PHE A 60 -11.38 -17.57 -3.17
N ARG A 61 -11.80 -18.04 -1.99
CA ARG A 61 -11.96 -17.17 -0.82
C ARG A 61 -10.69 -16.41 -0.50
N ASP A 62 -9.60 -17.14 -0.43
CA ASP A 62 -8.33 -16.58 -0.03
C ASP A 62 -7.79 -15.64 -1.12
N ILE A 63 -8.14 -15.85 -2.40
CA ILE A 63 -7.89 -14.90 -3.51
C ILE A 63 -8.59 -13.56 -3.27
N GLN A 64 -9.87 -13.55 -2.88
CA GLN A 64 -10.61 -12.30 -2.62
C GLN A 64 -10.03 -11.53 -1.43
N ARG A 65 -9.62 -12.23 -0.37
CA ARG A 65 -8.97 -11.62 0.79
C ARG A 65 -7.59 -11.05 0.43
N GLN A 66 -6.81 -11.83 -0.29
CA GLN A 66 -5.45 -11.47 -0.68
C GLN A 66 -5.43 -10.32 -1.70
N SER A 67 -6.41 -10.25 -2.61
CA SER A 67 -6.51 -9.15 -3.57
C SER A 67 -6.87 -7.83 -2.89
N ALA A 68 -7.76 -7.84 -1.90
CA ALA A 68 -8.05 -6.65 -1.08
C ALA A 68 -6.79 -6.13 -0.39
N PHE A 69 -5.93 -7.03 0.09
CA PHE A 69 -4.63 -6.64 0.64
C PHE A 69 -3.69 -6.05 -0.44
N CYS A 70 -3.62 -6.66 -1.63
CA CYS A 70 -2.87 -6.08 -2.75
C CYS A 70 -3.38 -4.66 -3.11
N PHE A 71 -4.69 -4.45 -3.18
CA PHE A 71 -5.29 -3.15 -3.43
C PHE A 71 -4.92 -2.11 -2.36
N SER A 72 -4.89 -2.50 -1.08
CA SER A 72 -4.43 -1.59 0.00
C SER A 72 -2.96 -1.16 -0.15
N LEU A 73 -2.10 -2.04 -0.68
CA LEU A 73 -0.70 -1.71 -0.94
C LEU A 73 -0.56 -0.81 -2.18
N LEU A 74 -1.34 -1.09 -3.22
CA LEU A 74 -1.41 -0.25 -4.42
C LEU A 74 -1.88 1.17 -4.09
N ALA A 75 -2.85 1.29 -3.17
CA ALA A 75 -3.36 2.57 -2.70
C ALA A 75 -2.32 3.39 -1.92
N TYR A 76 -1.32 2.75 -1.32
CA TYR A 76 -0.19 3.44 -0.70
C TYR A 76 0.65 4.19 -1.75
N TYR A 77 0.84 3.62 -2.95
CA TYR A 77 1.50 4.34 -4.05
C TYR A 77 0.73 5.58 -4.46
N ASP A 78 -0.59 5.49 -4.48
CA ASP A 78 -1.48 6.59 -4.82
C ASP A 78 -1.37 7.75 -3.82
N ASP A 79 -1.39 7.41 -2.52
CA ASP A 79 -1.15 8.31 -1.39
C ASP A 79 0.20 9.05 -1.53
N LEU A 80 1.28 8.33 -1.85
CA LEU A 80 2.59 8.95 -2.08
C LEU A 80 2.60 9.87 -3.31
N LEU A 81 1.91 9.48 -4.39
CA LEU A 81 1.83 10.29 -5.61
C LEU A 81 0.97 11.55 -5.47
N ALA A 82 0.15 11.67 -4.41
CA ALA A 82 -0.54 12.92 -4.10
C ALA A 82 0.48 14.04 -3.79
N GLY A 83 1.66 13.68 -3.28
CA GLY A 83 2.77 14.60 -3.04
C GLY A 83 2.71 15.31 -1.69
N ASP A 84 1.80 14.90 -0.81
CA ASP A 84 1.64 15.49 0.52
C ASP A 84 2.57 14.84 1.57
N ARG A 85 3.39 13.86 1.17
CA ARG A 85 4.30 13.10 2.05
C ARG A 85 5.66 12.92 1.39
N VAL A 86 6.74 13.02 2.16
CA VAL A 86 8.11 12.77 1.68
C VAL A 86 8.74 11.69 2.54
N VAL A 87 8.88 10.50 1.96
CA VAL A 87 9.34 9.29 2.66
C VAL A 87 10.70 8.82 2.13
N ASP A 88 11.35 7.98 2.91
CA ASP A 88 12.59 7.32 2.49
C ASP A 88 12.35 6.30 1.36
N TRP A 89 13.29 6.19 0.41
CA TRP A 89 13.19 5.22 -0.70
C TRP A 89 13.09 3.76 -0.23
N SER A 90 13.68 3.42 0.92
CA SER A 90 13.54 2.09 1.53
C SER A 90 12.10 1.70 1.85
N MET A 91 11.20 2.69 2.03
CA MET A 91 9.76 2.45 2.17
C MET A 91 9.13 2.01 0.85
N ILE A 92 9.52 2.62 -0.27
CA ILE A 92 9.07 2.26 -1.62
C ILE A 92 9.56 0.85 -1.98
N SER A 93 10.85 0.56 -1.77
CA SER A 93 11.39 -0.80 -2.01
C SER A 93 10.68 -1.85 -1.13
N LYS A 94 10.37 -1.52 0.14
CA LYS A 94 9.60 -2.41 1.02
C LYS A 94 8.17 -2.62 0.51
N LEU A 95 7.50 -1.57 0.04
CA LEU A 95 6.15 -1.63 -0.47
C LEU A 95 6.08 -2.52 -1.72
N THR A 96 7.01 -2.36 -2.66
CA THR A 96 7.18 -3.27 -3.82
C THR A 96 7.42 -4.71 -3.38
N GLY A 97 8.31 -4.93 -2.41
CA GLY A 97 8.57 -6.26 -1.86
C GLY A 97 7.31 -6.90 -1.26
N ARG A 98 6.53 -6.16 -0.46
CA ARG A 98 5.27 -6.65 0.11
C ARG A 98 4.23 -6.96 -0.96
N LEU A 99 4.09 -6.10 -1.97
CA LEU A 99 3.14 -6.30 -3.06
C LEU A 99 3.50 -7.52 -3.91
N THR A 100 4.78 -7.71 -4.24
CA THR A 100 5.23 -8.89 -4.99
C THR A 100 5.01 -10.19 -4.22
N ILE A 101 5.32 -10.23 -2.92
CA ILE A 101 5.00 -11.39 -2.05
C ILE A 101 3.49 -11.65 -2.02
N ALA A 102 2.69 -10.58 -1.89
CA ALA A 102 1.24 -10.69 -1.84
C ALA A 102 0.65 -11.24 -3.14
N ILE A 103 1.19 -10.83 -4.30
CA ILE A 103 0.77 -11.32 -5.61
C ILE A 103 1.24 -12.75 -5.86
N ARG A 104 2.46 -13.11 -5.43
CA ARG A 104 2.91 -14.51 -5.50
C ARG A 104 1.91 -15.45 -4.83
N LYS A 105 1.38 -15.04 -3.66
CA LYS A 105 0.35 -15.80 -2.97
C LYS A 105 -0.96 -15.90 -3.76
N LEU A 106 -1.37 -14.87 -4.51
CA LEU A 106 -2.52 -14.98 -5.43
C LEU A 106 -2.27 -16.05 -6.51
N VAL A 107 -1.06 -16.07 -7.07
CA VAL A 107 -0.66 -17.05 -8.09
C VAL A 107 -0.63 -18.46 -7.53
N ASP A 108 -0.08 -18.65 -6.32
CA ASP A 108 -0.09 -19.94 -5.61
C ASP A 108 -1.54 -20.44 -5.41
N LEU A 109 -2.46 -19.54 -5.05
CA LEU A 109 -3.88 -19.87 -4.86
C LEU A 109 -4.57 -20.22 -6.19
N LEU A 110 -4.26 -19.53 -7.29
CA LEU A 110 -4.75 -19.91 -8.62
C LEU A 110 -4.30 -21.32 -8.99
N GLN A 111 -3.01 -21.61 -8.84
CA GLN A 111 -2.48 -22.93 -9.14
C GLN A 111 -3.13 -24.00 -8.26
N ALA A 112 -3.43 -23.71 -6.99
CA ALA A 112 -4.19 -24.60 -6.12
C ALA A 112 -5.64 -24.83 -6.60
N MET A 113 -6.26 -23.86 -7.28
CA MET A 113 -7.58 -24.04 -7.89
C MET A 113 -7.55 -24.95 -9.12
N ASN A 114 -6.53 -24.81 -9.97
CA ASN A 114 -6.37 -25.62 -11.17
C ASN A 114 -4.88 -25.71 -11.58
N PRO A 115 -4.16 -26.76 -11.15
CA PRO A 115 -2.72 -26.86 -11.39
C PRO A 115 -2.34 -26.99 -12.86
N VAL A 116 -3.22 -27.58 -13.67
CA VAL A 116 -2.97 -27.82 -15.11
C VAL A 116 -3.17 -26.54 -15.91
N GLU A 117 -4.27 -25.82 -15.67
CA GLU A 117 -4.57 -24.55 -16.34
C GLU A 117 -3.52 -23.46 -16.01
N PHE A 118 -3.00 -23.46 -14.78
CA PHE A 118 -2.10 -22.42 -14.28
C PHE A 118 -0.69 -22.94 -13.99
N MET A 119 -0.24 -23.95 -14.74
CA MET A 119 1.09 -24.53 -14.58
C MET A 119 2.21 -23.48 -14.71
N ASP A 120 2.05 -22.53 -15.63
CA ASP A 120 3.05 -21.50 -15.95
C ASP A 120 2.76 -20.15 -15.25
N ALA A 121 1.82 -20.09 -14.32
CA ALA A 121 1.38 -18.81 -13.73
C ALA A 121 2.51 -18.11 -12.94
N HIS A 122 3.46 -18.88 -12.39
CA HIS A 122 4.65 -18.35 -11.75
C HIS A 122 5.60 -17.66 -12.73
N ASP A 123 5.65 -18.07 -13.99
CA ASP A 123 6.51 -17.43 -15.01
C ASP A 123 5.97 -16.04 -15.36
N TRP A 124 4.65 -15.90 -15.47
CA TRP A 124 3.98 -14.60 -15.66
C TRP A 124 4.33 -13.64 -14.53
N TYR A 125 4.23 -14.12 -13.29
CA TYR A 125 4.58 -13.37 -12.09
C TYR A 125 6.07 -13.03 -12.02
N ALA A 126 6.96 -14.00 -12.27
CA ALA A 126 8.39 -13.86 -12.10
C ALA A 126 8.93 -12.70 -12.95
N LYS A 127 8.48 -12.60 -14.21
CA LYS A 127 8.85 -11.53 -15.13
C LYS A 127 8.45 -10.15 -14.60
N LEU A 128 7.18 -9.94 -14.27
CA LEU A 128 6.69 -8.63 -13.80
C LEU A 128 7.27 -8.25 -12.44
N ALA A 129 7.37 -9.21 -11.52
CA ALA A 129 7.93 -8.98 -10.19
C ALA A 129 9.44 -8.67 -10.25
N PHE A 130 10.19 -9.28 -11.18
CA PHE A 130 11.59 -8.94 -11.43
C PHE A 130 11.74 -7.47 -11.84
N TYR A 131 11.03 -7.04 -12.89
CA TYR A 131 11.13 -5.65 -13.35
C TYR A 131 10.63 -4.64 -12.33
N ALA A 132 9.59 -4.96 -11.56
CA ALA A 132 9.11 -4.10 -10.48
C ALA A 132 10.17 -3.93 -9.39
N ARG A 133 10.79 -5.03 -8.91
CA ARG A 133 11.87 -4.95 -7.90
C ARG A 133 13.09 -4.20 -8.43
N MET A 134 13.56 -4.56 -9.63
CA MET A 134 14.69 -3.90 -10.30
C MET A 134 14.45 -2.39 -10.43
N SER A 135 13.22 -1.94 -10.69
CA SER A 135 12.91 -0.51 -10.79
C SER A 135 13.02 0.25 -9.46
N THR A 136 13.00 -0.46 -8.34
CA THR A 136 13.14 0.11 -6.99
C THR A 136 14.49 -0.16 -6.34
N GLU A 137 15.35 -0.93 -7.00
CA GLU A 137 16.72 -1.18 -6.58
C GLU A 137 17.62 -0.01 -7.00
N HIS A 138 18.69 0.21 -6.25
CA HIS A 138 19.75 1.16 -6.58
C HIS A 138 21.10 0.45 -6.55
N ALA A 139 22.09 1.02 -7.26
CA ALA A 139 23.43 0.44 -7.26
C ALA A 139 24.03 0.53 -5.84
N PRO A 140 24.52 -0.58 -5.27
CA PRO A 140 25.19 -0.53 -3.98
C PRO A 140 26.56 0.14 -4.13
N ILE A 141 27.00 0.84 -3.09
CA ILE A 141 28.39 1.28 -2.97
C ILE A 141 29.19 0.10 -2.44
N ALA A 142 30.27 -0.29 -3.13
CA ALA A 142 31.10 -1.40 -2.67
C ALA A 142 31.77 -1.08 -1.32
N ALA A 143 31.67 -2.00 -0.37
CA ALA A 143 32.39 -1.96 0.91
C ALA A 143 33.86 -2.38 0.79
N THR A 144 34.44 -2.32 -0.41
CA THR A 144 35.81 -2.75 -0.68
C THR A 144 36.79 -1.58 -0.66
N PRO A 145 38.07 -1.79 -0.31
CA PRO A 145 39.11 -0.76 -0.37
C PRO A 145 39.22 -0.08 -1.75
N PRO A 146 39.74 1.15 -1.84
CA PRO A 146 40.42 1.89 -0.77
C PRO A 146 39.44 2.61 0.20
N TYR A 147 39.72 2.51 1.51
CA TYR A 147 38.97 3.20 2.56
C TYR A 147 39.49 4.62 2.83
N LEU A 148 40.76 4.84 2.52
CA LEU A 148 41.50 6.06 2.77
C LEU A 148 42.20 6.49 1.49
N ALA A 149 42.26 7.79 1.24
CA ALA A 149 43.00 8.38 0.13
C ALA A 149 43.65 9.69 0.57
N ALA A 150 44.96 9.83 0.36
CA ALA A 150 45.67 11.06 0.66
C ALA A 150 45.33 12.14 -0.38
N ILE A 151 45.17 13.40 0.05
CA ILE A 151 44.89 14.53 -0.86
C ILE A 151 45.90 14.65 -2.03
N PRO A 152 47.21 14.38 -1.85
CA PRO A 152 48.17 14.37 -2.95
C PRO A 152 47.83 13.40 -4.09
N ASP A 153 47.13 12.30 -3.80
CA ASP A 153 46.75 11.27 -4.77
C ASP A 153 45.38 11.53 -5.40
N VAL A 154 44.55 12.34 -4.73
CA VAL A 154 43.21 12.73 -5.19
C VAL A 154 43.30 13.92 -6.16
N ARG A 155 43.85 13.67 -7.36
CA ARG A 155 44.05 14.68 -8.42
C ARG A 155 42.98 14.60 -9.51
N SER A 156 43.04 15.52 -10.49
CA SER A 156 42.20 15.49 -11.68
C SER A 156 42.19 14.09 -12.33
N GLY A 157 41.00 13.53 -12.55
CA GLY A 157 40.79 12.16 -13.00
C GLY A 157 40.50 11.14 -11.90
N HIS A 158 40.74 11.46 -10.62
CA HIS A 158 40.34 10.62 -9.49
C HIS A 158 38.84 10.81 -9.17
N PRO A 159 38.07 9.75 -8.83
CA PRO A 159 36.63 9.86 -8.53
C PRO A 159 36.28 10.83 -7.38
N LEU A 160 37.22 11.08 -6.47
CA LEU A 160 37.07 11.98 -5.32
C LEU A 160 37.75 13.35 -5.50
N ALA A 161 38.22 13.70 -6.71
CA ALA A 161 38.92 14.97 -6.97
C ALA A 161 38.12 16.21 -6.54
N TRP A 162 36.80 16.13 -6.61
CA TRP A 162 35.85 17.18 -6.23
C TRP A 162 35.96 17.60 -4.75
N VAL A 163 36.47 16.72 -3.87
CA VAL A 163 36.63 17.02 -2.44
C VAL A 163 37.58 18.20 -2.21
N ARG A 164 38.54 18.43 -3.12
CA ARG A 164 39.50 19.55 -3.03
C ARG A 164 38.83 20.92 -3.06
N MET A 165 37.63 21.05 -3.62
CA MET A 165 36.86 22.30 -3.60
C MET A 165 36.39 22.70 -2.18
N HIS A 166 36.36 21.74 -1.26
CA HIS A 166 35.95 21.93 0.13
C HIS A 166 37.15 22.03 1.08
N LEU A 167 38.37 21.85 0.56
CA LEU A 167 39.59 21.96 1.34
C LEU A 167 40.01 23.44 1.44
N PRO A 168 40.26 23.99 2.64
CA PRO A 168 40.72 25.36 2.76
C PRO A 168 42.14 25.50 2.22
N ASP A 169 42.46 26.65 1.62
CA ASP A 169 43.79 26.95 1.06
C ASP A 169 44.93 26.72 2.07
N THR A 170 44.65 26.94 3.35
CA THR A 170 45.60 26.77 4.46
C THR A 170 46.04 25.32 4.67
N ALA A 171 45.25 24.34 4.23
CA ALA A 171 45.61 22.93 4.34
C ALA A 171 46.61 22.48 3.26
N GLY A 172 46.68 23.19 2.12
CA GLY A 172 47.57 22.87 1.01
C GLY A 172 47.38 21.43 0.51
N GLU A 173 48.44 20.64 0.55
CA GLU A 173 48.44 19.20 0.18
C GLU A 173 48.35 18.27 1.40
N SER A 174 48.21 18.82 2.61
CA SER A 174 48.10 18.04 3.84
C SER A 174 46.63 17.76 4.15
N GLY A 175 46.15 16.61 3.71
CA GLY A 175 44.80 16.14 4.03
C GLY A 175 44.58 14.67 3.69
N LEU A 176 43.56 14.10 4.31
CA LEU A 176 43.14 12.72 4.20
C LEU A 176 41.65 12.68 3.85
N VAL A 177 41.28 11.86 2.88
CA VAL A 177 39.89 11.58 2.52
C VAL A 177 39.54 10.18 2.98
N ILE A 178 38.52 10.08 3.83
CA ILE A 178 37.88 8.81 4.14
C ILE A 178 36.77 8.59 3.12
N THR A 179 36.87 7.48 2.39
CA THR A 179 36.00 7.21 1.25
C THR A 179 34.63 6.67 1.70
N PRO A 180 33.60 6.76 0.84
CA PRO A 180 32.30 6.15 1.12
C PRO A 180 32.35 4.64 1.39
N ALA A 181 33.39 3.94 0.90
CA ALA A 181 33.54 2.50 1.10
C ALA A 181 33.72 2.13 2.59
N LEU A 182 34.34 3.00 3.40
CA LEU A 182 34.53 2.71 4.82
C LEU A 182 33.21 2.73 5.61
N TYR A 183 32.30 3.64 5.27
CA TYR A 183 30.95 3.64 5.83
C TYR A 183 30.19 2.36 5.45
N GLN A 184 30.28 1.92 4.19
CA GLN A 184 29.64 0.67 3.78
C GLN A 184 30.24 -0.54 4.47
N TYR A 185 31.55 -0.57 4.65
CA TYR A 185 32.22 -1.61 5.43
C TYR A 185 31.77 -1.62 6.89
N LEU A 186 31.62 -0.46 7.53
CA LEU A 186 31.07 -0.36 8.89
C LEU A 186 29.66 -0.96 8.96
N VAL A 187 28.81 -0.65 7.99
CA VAL A 187 27.43 -1.17 7.90
C VAL A 187 27.42 -2.69 7.73
N GLU A 188 28.25 -3.23 6.83
CA GLU A 188 28.35 -4.69 6.59
C GLU A 188 28.94 -5.43 7.79
N ALA A 189 30.05 -4.95 8.34
CA ALA A 189 30.76 -5.61 9.45
C ALA A 189 29.92 -5.70 10.74
N ASN A 190 28.93 -4.81 10.90
CA ASN A 190 28.06 -4.74 12.06
C ASN A 190 26.61 -5.20 11.76
N ASP A 191 26.33 -5.72 10.55
CA ASP A 191 24.99 -6.11 10.07
C ASP A 191 23.91 -5.03 10.32
N LEU A 192 24.28 -3.77 10.06
CA LEU A 192 23.40 -2.62 10.38
C LEU A 192 22.31 -2.43 9.34
N ARG A 193 22.51 -2.89 8.09
CA ARG A 193 21.62 -2.59 6.95
C ARG A 193 20.15 -2.92 7.22
N PRO A 194 19.78 -4.11 7.72
CA PRO A 194 18.38 -4.44 7.97
C PRO A 194 17.74 -3.53 9.04
N ARG A 195 18.51 -3.14 10.06
CA ARG A 195 18.07 -2.31 11.18
C ARG A 195 17.96 -0.84 10.78
N LEU A 196 18.93 -0.33 10.02
CA LEU A 196 18.89 1.01 9.42
C LEU A 196 17.63 1.14 8.56
N ASP A 197 17.39 0.22 7.63
CA ASP A 197 16.21 0.31 6.78
C ASP A 197 14.89 0.21 7.57
N ALA A 198 14.87 -0.57 8.66
CA ALA A 198 13.67 -0.66 9.50
C ALA A 198 13.33 0.70 10.16
N LEU A 199 14.34 1.49 10.51
CA LEU A 199 14.18 2.84 11.04
C LEU A 199 13.87 3.85 9.93
N LEU A 200 14.65 3.85 8.84
CA LEU A 200 14.49 4.76 7.71
C LEU A 200 13.10 4.68 7.06
N ARG A 201 12.52 3.48 6.96
CA ARG A 201 11.14 3.28 6.44
C ARG A 201 10.05 3.98 7.25
N GLN A 202 10.34 4.41 8.48
CA GLN A 202 9.40 5.13 9.32
C GLN A 202 9.40 6.63 9.03
N LEU A 203 10.42 7.15 8.33
CA LEU A 203 10.57 8.59 8.08
C LEU A 203 9.45 9.12 7.18
N ASP A 204 8.94 10.29 7.58
CA ASP A 204 8.04 11.13 6.82
C ASP A 204 8.35 12.59 7.17
N LEU A 205 8.79 13.40 6.20
CA LEU A 205 9.20 14.79 6.46
C LEU A 205 8.04 15.72 6.85
N VAL A 206 6.80 15.23 6.81
CA VAL A 206 5.64 15.98 7.32
C VAL A 206 5.59 15.97 8.85
N ASP A 207 6.24 14.99 9.50
CA ASP A 207 6.24 14.83 10.95
C ASP A 207 7.66 15.04 11.51
N ASP A 208 7.99 16.30 11.81
CA ASP A 208 9.29 16.69 12.36
C ASP A 208 9.62 15.92 13.65
N ALA A 209 8.64 15.67 14.51
CA ALA A 209 8.85 14.94 15.76
C ALA A 209 9.21 13.46 15.50
N LEU A 210 8.64 12.85 14.47
CA LEU A 210 9.00 11.51 14.03
C LEU A 210 10.41 11.50 13.43
N VAL A 211 10.80 12.50 12.64
CA VAL A 211 12.15 12.62 12.07
C VAL A 211 13.19 12.70 13.19
N GLU A 212 12.98 13.54 14.19
CA GLU A 212 13.86 13.66 15.36
C GLU A 212 13.98 12.32 16.12
N ALA A 213 12.84 11.69 16.44
CA ALA A 213 12.84 10.44 17.18
C ALA A 213 13.47 9.26 16.41
N VAL A 214 13.40 9.26 15.08
CA VAL A 214 14.07 8.27 14.22
C VAL A 214 15.56 8.59 14.12
N SER A 215 15.93 9.86 13.97
CA SER A 215 17.32 10.33 13.96
C SER A 215 18.08 9.88 15.21
N GLU A 216 17.53 10.11 16.40
CA GLU A 216 18.14 9.69 17.68
C GLU A 216 18.44 8.19 17.71
N LYS A 217 17.51 7.36 17.22
CA LYS A 217 17.67 5.89 17.17
C LYS A 217 18.74 5.48 16.16
N LEU A 218 18.79 6.13 14.99
CA LEU A 218 19.80 5.88 13.97
C LEU A 218 21.19 6.25 14.50
N VAL A 219 21.34 7.43 15.08
CA VAL A 219 22.58 7.91 15.69
C VAL A 219 23.04 6.99 16.82
N SER A 220 22.15 6.64 17.76
CA SER A 220 22.49 5.72 18.85
C SER A 220 22.99 4.36 18.34
N MET A 221 22.40 3.85 17.26
CA MET A 221 22.81 2.59 16.65
C MET A 221 24.21 2.70 16.00
N VAL A 222 24.48 3.77 15.27
CA VAL A 222 25.78 4.00 14.62
C VAL A 222 26.89 4.25 15.64
N LEU A 223 26.61 4.99 16.72
CA LEU A 223 27.56 5.20 17.82
C LEU A 223 28.02 3.90 18.49
N SER A 224 27.19 2.85 18.43
CA SER A 224 27.52 1.53 18.98
C SER A 224 28.28 0.60 18.02
N ALA A 225 28.48 1.04 16.77
CA ALA A 225 29.17 0.26 15.75
C ALA A 225 30.70 0.32 15.94
N ASP A 226 31.38 -0.74 15.52
CA ASP A 226 32.84 -0.83 15.64
C ASP A 226 33.51 -1.31 14.35
N LEU A 227 34.79 -0.98 14.18
CA LEU A 227 35.66 -1.52 13.14
C LEU A 227 36.64 -2.54 13.72
N PRO A 228 37.13 -3.49 12.91
CA PRO A 228 38.25 -4.33 13.29
C PRO A 228 39.45 -3.50 13.74
N GLU A 229 40.16 -3.97 14.77
CA GLU A 229 41.31 -3.28 15.39
C GLU A 229 42.35 -2.81 14.37
N ARG A 230 42.59 -3.61 13.32
CA ARG A 230 43.52 -3.25 12.23
C ARG A 230 43.12 -1.95 11.51
N LEU A 231 41.84 -1.78 11.17
CA LEU A 231 41.36 -0.59 10.47
C LEU A 231 41.30 0.62 11.41
N ARG A 232 40.96 0.40 12.68
CA ARG A 232 41.03 1.45 13.70
C ARG A 232 42.46 1.97 13.85
N ALA A 233 43.44 1.07 13.97
CA ALA A 233 44.84 1.44 14.05
C ALA A 233 45.33 2.16 12.78
N GLU A 234 44.90 1.73 11.60
CA GLU A 234 45.21 2.40 10.33
C GLU A 234 44.70 3.85 10.30
N LEU A 235 43.45 4.06 10.72
CA LEU A 235 42.86 5.40 10.86
C LEU A 235 43.64 6.29 11.83
N GLU A 236 44.00 5.76 13.00
CA GLU A 236 44.74 6.49 14.04
C GLU A 236 46.17 6.83 13.58
N ILE A 237 46.86 5.92 12.88
CA ILE A 237 48.20 6.16 12.33
C ILE A 237 48.16 7.28 11.31
N GLU A 238 47.26 7.23 10.33
CA GLU A 238 47.12 8.28 9.31
C GLU A 238 46.75 9.63 9.95
N ALA A 239 45.89 9.63 10.96
CA ALA A 239 45.56 10.83 11.73
C ALA A 239 46.77 11.38 12.50
N MET A 240 47.60 10.52 13.09
CA MET A 240 48.84 10.93 13.78
C MET A 240 49.85 11.54 12.82
N GLU A 241 50.04 10.94 11.65
CA GLU A 241 50.92 11.47 10.60
C GLU A 241 50.45 12.86 10.14
N LEU A 242 49.14 13.02 9.93
CA LEU A 242 48.53 14.29 9.53
C LEU A 242 48.64 15.36 10.64
N ALA A 243 48.53 14.97 11.91
CA ALA A 243 48.55 15.87 13.05
C ALA A 243 49.96 16.34 13.48
N ARG A 244 51.05 15.86 12.86
CA ARG A 244 52.46 16.13 13.28
C ARG A 244 52.82 17.62 13.46
N GLY A 245 52.10 18.53 12.80
CA GLY A 245 52.31 19.98 12.94
C GLY A 245 51.47 20.64 14.04
N SER A 246 50.14 20.63 13.88
CA SER A 246 49.18 21.34 14.73
C SER A 246 48.78 20.59 16.01
N GLY A 247 48.94 19.27 16.04
CA GLY A 247 48.41 18.38 17.08
C GLY A 247 46.89 18.20 17.07
N LEU A 248 46.16 18.98 16.27
CA LEU A 248 44.70 18.97 16.14
C LEU A 248 44.29 18.89 14.66
N LEU A 249 43.17 18.22 14.44
CA LEU A 249 42.56 17.98 13.14
C LEU A 249 41.20 18.65 13.04
N GLU A 250 40.87 19.08 11.83
CA GLU A 250 39.51 19.43 11.41
C GLU A 250 38.94 18.30 10.56
N VAL A 251 37.65 18.02 10.78
CA VAL A 251 36.89 16.98 10.10
C VAL A 251 35.69 17.63 9.45
N LEU A 252 35.56 17.50 8.13
CA LEU A 252 34.41 17.95 7.36
C LEU A 252 33.64 16.73 6.84
N VAL A 253 32.32 16.80 6.94
CA VAL A 253 31.42 15.71 6.55
C VAL A 253 30.64 16.14 5.32
N LEU A 254 30.92 15.49 4.20
CA LEU A 254 30.33 15.77 2.90
C LEU A 254 29.37 14.64 2.53
N ALA A 255 28.13 15.00 2.18
CA ALA A 255 27.15 14.06 1.66
C ALA A 255 26.91 14.32 0.18
N GLY A 256 27.03 13.30 -0.65
CA GLY A 256 26.92 13.39 -2.11
C GLY A 256 28.28 13.28 -2.79
N SER A 257 28.33 13.65 -4.06
CA SER A 257 29.53 13.55 -4.89
C SER A 257 29.55 14.62 -5.96
N GLY A 258 30.75 15.01 -6.41
CA GLY A 258 30.88 15.99 -7.49
C GLY A 258 30.41 17.38 -7.07
N GLU A 259 29.67 18.05 -7.95
CA GLU A 259 29.10 19.38 -7.72
C GLU A 259 27.90 19.36 -6.77
N ASP A 260 27.24 18.21 -6.61
CA ASP A 260 26.07 18.03 -5.74
C ASP A 260 26.45 17.71 -4.28
N ALA A 261 27.75 17.68 -3.96
CA ALA A 261 28.20 17.40 -2.60
C ALA A 261 27.87 18.57 -1.67
N VAL A 262 27.28 18.25 -0.51
CA VAL A 262 26.87 19.22 0.49
C VAL A 262 27.61 18.96 1.80
N LEU A 263 28.14 20.03 2.40
CA LEU A 263 28.68 19.98 3.75
C LEU A 263 27.53 19.84 4.77
N ILE A 264 27.43 18.67 5.39
CA ILE A 264 26.37 18.34 6.35
C ILE A 264 26.85 18.37 7.80
N GLY A 265 28.16 18.33 8.03
CA GLY A 265 28.72 18.41 9.37
C GLY A 265 30.18 18.83 9.41
N ARG A 266 30.62 19.25 10.60
CA ARG A 266 32.00 19.63 10.88
C ARG A 266 32.34 19.32 12.34
N GLN A 267 33.56 18.82 12.56
CA GLN A 267 34.16 18.71 13.88
C GLN A 267 35.55 19.37 13.88
N GLY A 268 35.81 20.27 14.82
CA GLY A 268 37.09 20.95 15.00
C GLY A 268 37.77 20.54 16.29
N GLY A 269 39.10 20.69 16.34
CA GLY A 269 39.89 20.42 17.56
C GLY A 269 40.02 18.93 17.90
N VAL A 270 39.98 18.05 16.90
CA VAL A 270 40.06 16.59 17.09
C VAL A 270 41.51 16.17 17.31
N ARG A 271 41.78 15.41 18.38
CA ARG A 271 43.11 14.80 18.60
C ARG A 271 43.22 13.52 17.78
N ALA A 272 44.43 13.21 17.31
CA ALA A 272 44.67 11.96 16.56
C ALA A 272 44.28 10.70 17.34
N ALA A 273 44.47 10.67 18.67
CA ALA A 273 44.06 9.56 19.53
C ALA A 273 42.53 9.40 19.65
N ASP A 274 41.77 10.46 19.41
CA ASP A 274 40.30 10.47 19.47
C ASP A 274 39.68 10.32 18.06
N PHE A 275 40.50 10.07 17.03
CA PHE A 275 40.10 10.18 15.64
C PHE A 275 39.02 9.17 15.23
N PHE A 276 39.09 7.93 15.71
CA PHE A 276 38.04 6.94 15.46
C PHE A 276 36.68 7.41 16.01
N THR A 277 36.66 7.93 17.24
CA THR A 277 35.46 8.47 17.87
C THR A 277 34.91 9.66 17.08
N ALA A 278 35.78 10.57 16.64
CA ALA A 278 35.39 11.70 15.79
C ALA A 278 34.83 11.24 14.44
N TRP A 279 35.43 10.22 13.82
CA TRP A 279 34.94 9.65 12.57
C TRP A 279 33.57 8.98 12.75
N ILE A 280 33.35 8.19 13.81
CA ILE A 280 32.02 7.64 14.11
C ILE A 280 31.00 8.76 14.33
N GLY A 281 31.38 9.84 15.02
CA GLY A 281 30.55 11.04 15.14
C GLY A 281 30.28 11.72 13.79
N ALA A 282 31.23 11.69 12.86
CA ALA A 282 31.08 12.24 11.51
C ALA A 282 30.07 11.40 10.71
N VAL A 283 30.11 10.07 10.85
CA VAL A 283 29.09 9.18 10.27
C VAL A 283 27.71 9.50 10.84
N CYS A 284 27.60 9.81 12.13
CA CYS A 284 26.33 10.17 12.75
C CYS A 284 25.70 11.43 12.13
N CYS A 285 26.49 12.38 11.60
CA CYS A 285 25.93 13.55 10.91
C CYS A 285 25.09 13.15 9.67
N LYS A 286 25.35 11.99 9.03
CA LYS A 286 24.52 11.47 7.93
C LYS A 286 23.07 11.22 8.34
N PHE A 287 22.84 11.00 9.63
CA PHE A 287 21.53 10.69 10.20
C PHE A 287 20.95 11.84 11.03
N SER A 288 21.57 13.03 11.03
CA SER A 288 20.98 14.20 11.67
C SER A 288 19.64 14.57 10.97
N PRO A 289 18.71 15.25 11.67
CA PRO A 289 17.45 15.68 11.05
C PRO A 289 17.70 16.48 9.77
N SER A 290 18.63 17.44 9.80
CA SER A 290 19.05 18.26 8.66
C SER A 290 19.55 17.42 7.47
N ALA A 291 20.42 16.42 7.71
CA ALA A 291 20.94 15.55 6.65
C ALA A 291 19.86 14.59 6.09
N LEU A 292 18.96 14.10 6.94
CA LEU A 292 17.82 13.28 6.52
C LEU A 292 16.87 14.09 5.63
N THR A 293 16.54 15.33 6.02
CA THR A 293 15.69 16.23 5.24
C THR A 293 16.31 16.55 3.89
N LEU A 294 17.62 16.85 3.84
CA LEU A 294 18.37 17.01 2.59
C LEU A 294 18.22 15.77 1.69
N ARG A 295 18.53 14.58 2.21
CA ARG A 295 18.54 13.34 1.41
C ARG A 295 17.16 12.96 0.90
N LEU A 296 16.13 13.04 1.76
CA LEU A 296 14.75 12.71 1.39
C LEU A 296 14.19 13.76 0.41
N GLY A 297 14.56 15.04 0.54
CA GLY A 297 14.24 16.09 -0.42
C GLY A 297 14.89 15.89 -1.81
N LEU A 298 16.01 15.17 -1.87
CA LEU A 298 16.61 14.71 -3.12
C LEU A 298 16.00 13.40 -3.66
N GLY A 299 15.08 12.78 -2.92
CA GLY A 299 14.46 11.50 -3.30
C GLY A 299 15.43 10.32 -3.34
N LEU A 300 16.52 10.38 -2.57
CA LEU A 300 17.61 9.40 -2.58
C LEU A 300 17.47 8.36 -1.46
N ALA A 301 17.85 7.12 -1.75
CA ALA A 301 18.07 6.10 -0.73
C ALA A 301 19.35 6.40 0.07
N ASP A 302 19.50 5.76 1.22
CA ASP A 302 20.68 5.91 2.09
C ASP A 302 22.01 5.65 1.37
N GLU A 303 22.04 4.61 0.52
CA GLU A 303 23.23 4.20 -0.22
C GLU A 303 23.50 5.08 -1.45
N GLU A 304 22.52 5.86 -1.91
CA GLU A 304 22.68 6.76 -3.07
C GLU A 304 23.21 8.14 -2.67
N HIS A 305 23.30 8.42 -1.37
CA HIS A 305 23.83 9.67 -0.85
C HIS A 305 25.16 9.41 -0.11
N PRO A 306 26.26 9.15 -0.84
CA PRO A 306 27.53 8.71 -0.26
C PRO A 306 28.05 9.68 0.80
N LEU A 307 28.66 9.13 1.86
CA LEU A 307 29.32 9.89 2.90
C LEU A 307 30.82 9.95 2.62
N THR A 308 31.37 11.14 2.47
CA THR A 308 32.83 11.36 2.37
C THR A 308 33.27 12.23 3.52
N VAL A 309 34.33 11.83 4.23
CA VAL A 309 34.87 12.60 5.35
C VAL A 309 36.23 13.15 4.95
N LEU A 310 36.37 14.47 4.96
CA LEU A 310 37.62 15.16 4.67
C LEU A 310 38.28 15.57 5.99
N VAL A 311 39.57 15.28 6.12
CA VAL A 311 40.34 15.54 7.33
C VAL A 311 41.60 16.32 6.94
N TYR A 312 41.92 17.38 7.68
CA TYR A 312 43.13 18.16 7.46
C TYR A 312 43.68 18.74 8.77
N PRO A 313 44.98 19.09 8.84
CA PRO A 313 45.56 19.72 10.01
C PRO A 313 44.95 21.11 10.23
N GLY A 314 44.43 21.37 11.44
CA GLY A 314 43.83 22.66 11.75
C GLY A 314 42.93 22.63 12.98
N GLY A 315 42.48 23.82 13.39
CA GLY A 315 41.55 24.01 14.51
C GLY A 315 42.22 24.52 15.78
N LYS A 316 41.68 25.60 16.37
CA LYS A 316 42.07 26.10 17.70
C LYS A 316 41.00 25.84 18.78
N GLU A 317 39.76 25.59 18.36
CA GLU A 317 38.61 25.38 19.26
C GLU A 317 37.87 24.10 18.90
N ALA A 318 37.40 23.40 19.93
CA ALA A 318 36.52 22.25 19.76
C ALA A 318 35.15 22.74 19.29
N ALA A 319 34.71 22.27 18.13
CA ALA A 319 33.40 22.56 17.58
C ALA A 319 32.80 21.26 17.03
N ASN A 320 31.50 21.06 17.17
CA ASN A 320 30.80 19.93 16.57
C ASN A 320 29.42 20.41 16.09
N SER A 321 29.15 20.25 14.80
CA SER A 321 27.85 20.59 14.21
C SER A 321 27.49 19.57 13.14
N CYS A 322 26.25 19.08 13.16
CA CYS A 322 25.64 18.27 12.11
C CYS A 322 24.39 18.93 11.51
N ASP A 323 24.16 20.22 11.81
CA ASP A 323 23.00 21.01 11.38
C ASP A 323 23.46 22.16 10.48
N LEU A 324 24.08 21.80 9.36
CA LEU A 324 24.67 22.76 8.42
C LEU A 324 23.78 23.02 7.20
N TRP A 325 22.90 22.09 6.84
CA TRP A 325 21.94 22.29 5.76
C TRP A 325 20.66 22.96 6.29
N ARG A 326 20.17 23.97 5.58
CA ARG A 326 18.99 24.78 5.96
C ARG A 326 17.98 24.95 4.83
N GLY A 327 18.00 24.05 3.84
CA GLY A 327 17.05 24.10 2.75
C GLY A 327 15.66 23.64 3.18
N ASP A 328 14.67 23.85 2.31
CA ASP A 328 13.33 23.31 2.49
C ASP A 328 13.24 21.90 1.88
N PRO A 329 12.49 20.97 2.49
CA PRO A 329 12.22 19.67 1.90
C PRO A 329 11.39 19.79 0.61
N ASP A 330 11.82 19.10 -0.46
CA ASP A 330 11.10 19.04 -1.74
C ASP A 330 10.59 17.62 -2.03
N ALA A 331 9.26 17.46 -2.12
CA ALA A 331 8.65 16.22 -2.58
C ALA A 331 8.90 15.94 -4.07
N GLY A 332 9.26 16.97 -4.85
CA GLY A 332 9.39 16.92 -6.30
C GLY A 332 10.40 15.87 -6.78
N ALA A 333 11.54 15.72 -6.12
CA ALA A 333 12.52 14.70 -6.50
C ALA A 333 11.99 13.27 -6.26
N LEU A 334 11.37 13.04 -5.11
CA LEU A 334 10.71 11.78 -4.79
C LEU A 334 9.60 11.46 -5.80
N LEU A 335 8.75 12.43 -6.13
CA LEU A 335 7.66 12.27 -7.08
C LEU A 335 8.16 11.98 -8.50
N ARG A 336 9.19 12.68 -8.97
CA ARG A 336 9.83 12.40 -10.28
C ARG A 336 10.33 10.97 -10.34
N ARG A 337 11.01 10.50 -9.28
CA ARG A 337 11.53 9.13 -9.20
C ARG A 337 10.40 8.11 -9.09
N LEU A 338 9.37 8.38 -8.28
CA LEU A 338 8.20 7.53 -8.14
C LEU A 338 7.45 7.39 -9.48
N GLY A 339 7.34 8.47 -10.25
CA GLY A 339 6.74 8.46 -11.58
C GLY A 339 7.43 7.52 -12.58
N GLN A 340 8.72 7.20 -12.38
CA GLN A 340 9.45 6.24 -13.23
C GLN A 340 9.13 4.78 -12.89
N VAL A 341 8.72 4.48 -11.65
CA VAL A 341 8.43 3.10 -11.19
C VAL A 341 6.95 2.76 -11.25
N VAL A 342 6.08 3.76 -11.07
CA VAL A 342 4.62 3.63 -11.01
C VAL A 342 4.00 2.90 -12.20
N PRO A 343 4.43 3.13 -13.46
CA PRO A 343 3.89 2.38 -14.59
C PRO A 343 4.02 0.86 -14.40
N ARG A 344 5.12 0.36 -13.83
CA ARG A 344 5.32 -1.08 -13.63
C ARG A 344 4.64 -1.63 -12.38
N ILE A 345 4.11 -0.76 -11.51
CA ILE A 345 3.61 -1.14 -10.20
C ILE A 345 2.11 -0.87 -10.08
N SER A 346 1.70 0.39 -9.99
CA SER A 346 0.34 0.77 -9.62
C SER A 346 -0.55 1.20 -10.77
N GLN A 347 0.01 1.57 -11.92
CA GLN A 347 -0.79 1.94 -13.10
C GLN A 347 -1.58 0.73 -13.63
N LEU A 348 -2.87 0.90 -13.85
CA LEU A 348 -3.72 -0.13 -14.44
C LEU A 348 -3.76 0.07 -15.97
N HIS A 349 -3.23 -0.88 -16.73
CA HIS A 349 -3.16 -0.81 -18.20
C HIS A 349 -4.19 -1.68 -18.89
N VAL A 350 -4.69 -2.69 -18.18
CA VAL A 350 -5.65 -3.62 -18.74
C VAL A 350 -7.04 -2.98 -18.74
N PHE A 351 -7.25 -2.07 -19.69
CA PHE A 351 -8.55 -1.71 -20.24
C PHE A 351 -8.44 -1.75 -21.75
N ARG A 352 -8.84 -2.89 -22.32
CA ARG A 352 -9.12 -3.02 -23.75
C ARG A 352 -10.58 -3.42 -23.93
N ALA A 353 -11.08 -3.17 -25.14
CA ALA A 353 -12.47 -3.30 -25.56
C ALA A 353 -13.19 -4.50 -24.91
N GLN A 354 -14.40 -4.24 -24.42
CA GLN A 354 -15.27 -5.21 -23.78
C GLN A 354 -15.40 -6.47 -24.66
N GLY A 355 -15.02 -7.65 -24.15
CA GLY A 355 -15.21 -8.93 -24.86
C GLY A 355 -14.00 -9.85 -24.95
N GLU A 356 -12.78 -9.38 -24.68
CA GLU A 356 -11.57 -10.23 -24.69
C GLU A 356 -11.17 -10.69 -23.29
N ALA A 357 -10.91 -11.99 -23.12
CA ALA A 357 -10.37 -12.54 -21.87
C ALA A 357 -8.95 -12.00 -21.62
N LEU A 358 -8.67 -11.60 -20.37
CA LEU A 358 -7.40 -10.99 -20.01
C LEU A 358 -6.25 -12.00 -20.11
N ARG A 359 -5.29 -11.75 -20.99
CA ARG A 359 -4.14 -12.64 -21.19
C ARG A 359 -2.92 -12.21 -20.36
N PRO A 360 -2.14 -13.16 -19.82
CA PRO A 360 -0.95 -12.83 -19.03
C PRO A 360 0.05 -11.94 -19.77
N GLU A 361 0.21 -12.12 -21.09
CA GLU A 361 1.13 -11.36 -21.93
C GLU A 361 0.76 -9.88 -22.06
N GLN A 362 -0.50 -9.54 -21.73
CA GLN A 362 -1.01 -8.18 -21.77
C GLN A 362 -0.75 -7.41 -20.46
N CYS A 363 -0.41 -8.11 -19.38
CA CYS A 363 -0.11 -7.49 -18.09
C CYS A 363 1.21 -6.70 -18.17
N ARG A 364 1.18 -5.43 -17.77
CA ARG A 364 2.34 -4.52 -17.81
C ARG A 364 2.73 -3.99 -16.43
N SER A 365 1.85 -4.12 -15.45
CA SER A 365 2.09 -3.74 -14.07
C SER A 365 1.72 -4.84 -13.06
N LEU A 366 2.16 -4.66 -11.81
CA LEU A 366 1.71 -5.50 -10.70
C LEU A 366 0.20 -5.36 -10.45
N HIS A 367 -0.38 -4.18 -10.68
CA HIS A 367 -1.83 -3.98 -10.61
C HIS A 367 -2.58 -4.84 -11.66
N ASP A 368 -2.09 -4.88 -12.90
CA ASP A 368 -2.67 -5.72 -13.95
C ASP A 368 -2.71 -7.20 -13.52
N LEU A 369 -1.63 -7.67 -12.89
CA LEU A 369 -1.51 -9.06 -12.43
C LEU A 369 -2.49 -9.39 -11.29
N VAL A 370 -2.78 -8.44 -10.39
CA VAL A 370 -3.84 -8.60 -9.37
C VAL A 370 -5.20 -8.78 -10.04
N CYS A 371 -5.51 -7.96 -11.05
CA CYS A 371 -6.74 -8.03 -11.81
C CYS A 371 -6.87 -9.36 -12.58
N LEU A 372 -5.80 -9.81 -13.25
CA LEU A 372 -5.74 -11.12 -13.89
C LEU A 372 -6.03 -12.25 -12.91
N CYS A 373 -5.41 -12.23 -11.73
CA CYS A 373 -5.63 -13.30 -10.76
C CYS A 373 -7.08 -13.36 -10.28
N LEU A 374 -7.72 -12.21 -10.10
CA LEU A 374 -9.13 -12.16 -9.73
C LEU A 374 -10.05 -12.69 -10.83
N GLU A 375 -9.84 -12.27 -12.07
CA GLU A 375 -10.62 -12.73 -13.22
C GLU A 375 -10.47 -14.24 -13.41
N ARG A 376 -9.24 -14.76 -13.34
CA ARG A 376 -8.97 -16.19 -13.52
C ARG A 376 -9.53 -17.03 -12.37
N GLY A 377 -9.41 -16.57 -11.13
CA GLY A 377 -10.03 -17.25 -9.98
C GLY A 377 -11.55 -17.33 -10.11
N LEU A 378 -12.17 -16.24 -10.58
CA LEU A 378 -13.61 -16.21 -10.85
C LEU A 378 -14.01 -17.20 -11.94
N SER A 379 -13.32 -17.16 -13.08
CA SER A 379 -13.55 -18.07 -14.21
C SER A 379 -13.44 -19.55 -13.81
N GLN A 380 -12.56 -19.91 -12.87
CA GLN A 380 -12.49 -21.27 -12.37
C GLN A 380 -13.73 -21.67 -11.58
N ILE A 381 -14.17 -20.87 -10.59
CA ILE A 381 -15.39 -21.17 -9.84
C ILE A 381 -16.58 -21.33 -10.79
N PHE A 382 -16.65 -20.45 -11.79
CA PHE A 382 -17.66 -20.40 -12.82
C PHE A 382 -17.72 -21.66 -13.68
N ALA A 383 -16.58 -22.17 -14.15
CA ALA A 383 -16.52 -23.41 -14.92
C ALA A 383 -17.09 -24.60 -14.13
N PHE A 384 -16.86 -24.67 -12.81
CA PHE A 384 -17.36 -25.77 -11.97
C PHE A 384 -18.84 -25.63 -11.61
N ALA A 385 -19.31 -24.40 -11.40
CA ALA A 385 -20.69 -24.14 -11.01
C ALA A 385 -21.70 -24.29 -12.17
N GLY A 386 -21.22 -24.31 -13.43
CA GLY A 386 -22.03 -24.44 -14.63
C GLY A 386 -22.27 -25.87 -15.13
N GLU A 387 -21.81 -26.92 -14.44
CA GLU A 387 -22.05 -28.31 -14.86
C GLU A 387 -23.53 -28.71 -14.67
N PRO A 388 -24.27 -29.05 -15.75
CA PRO A 388 -25.74 -29.19 -15.74
C PRO A 388 -26.28 -30.36 -14.90
N ALA A 389 -25.41 -31.24 -14.37
CA ALA A 389 -25.82 -32.43 -13.63
C ALA A 389 -26.28 -32.18 -12.19
N ARG A 390 -26.33 -30.93 -11.68
CA ARG A 390 -26.34 -30.67 -10.22
C ARG A 390 -27.29 -29.60 -9.69
N GLY A 391 -28.28 -29.14 -10.48
CA GLY A 391 -29.39 -28.30 -9.97
C GLY A 391 -29.03 -26.85 -9.62
N LEU A 392 -27.78 -26.43 -9.79
CA LEU A 392 -27.38 -25.03 -9.89
C LEU A 392 -27.54 -24.62 -11.34
N THR A 393 -28.47 -23.71 -11.62
CA THR A 393 -28.57 -23.11 -12.96
C THR A 393 -27.30 -22.29 -13.17
N GLY A 394 -26.52 -22.61 -14.20
CA GLY A 394 -25.22 -21.99 -14.47
C GLY A 394 -25.24 -20.46 -14.56
N ILE A 395 -24.08 -19.86 -14.84
CA ILE A 395 -23.91 -18.39 -14.89
C ILE A 395 -24.96 -17.75 -15.80
N LYS A 396 -25.62 -16.70 -15.30
CA LYS A 396 -26.61 -15.92 -16.06
C LYS A 396 -26.08 -14.53 -16.32
N GLN A 397 -26.23 -14.04 -17.54
CA GLN A 397 -25.89 -12.66 -17.87
C GLN A 397 -27.07 -11.75 -17.52
N MET A 398 -26.93 -10.97 -16.45
CA MET A 398 -27.91 -9.95 -16.10
C MET A 398 -27.65 -8.68 -16.90
N ARG A 399 -28.54 -8.39 -17.85
CA ARG A 399 -28.52 -7.16 -18.65
C ARG A 399 -29.40 -6.12 -17.98
N LEU A 400 -28.83 -4.95 -17.72
CA LEU A 400 -29.53 -3.82 -17.14
C LEU A 400 -29.93 -2.82 -18.23
N GLU A 401 -30.81 -1.88 -17.90
CA GLU A 401 -31.21 -0.78 -18.80
C GLU A 401 -30.12 0.31 -18.96
N ILE A 402 -28.97 0.08 -18.35
CA ILE A 402 -27.75 0.88 -18.42
C ILE A 402 -26.65 0.05 -19.10
N PRO A 403 -25.54 0.63 -19.59
CA PRO A 403 -24.47 -0.10 -20.29
C PRO A 403 -23.60 -0.95 -19.33
N VAL A 404 -24.23 -1.68 -18.42
CA VAL A 404 -23.61 -2.55 -17.43
C VAL A 404 -24.27 -3.92 -17.51
N VAL A 405 -23.43 -4.95 -17.60
CA VAL A 405 -23.86 -6.36 -17.54
C VAL A 405 -23.10 -7.04 -16.42
N ILE A 406 -23.82 -7.87 -15.67
CA ILE A 406 -23.33 -8.53 -14.47
C ILE A 406 -23.52 -10.03 -14.64
N ASN A 407 -22.45 -10.81 -14.51
CA ASN A 407 -22.55 -12.26 -14.46
C ASN A 407 -23.10 -12.68 -13.10
N ALA A 408 -24.35 -13.12 -13.05
CA ALA A 408 -25.04 -13.51 -11.83
C ALA A 408 -24.91 -15.02 -11.58
N PHE A 409 -24.60 -15.36 -10.34
CA PHE A 409 -24.59 -16.73 -9.83
C PHE A 409 -25.62 -16.86 -8.72
N ASN A 410 -26.57 -17.76 -8.89
CA ASN A 410 -27.64 -17.98 -7.93
C ASN A 410 -27.27 -19.12 -6.98
N LEU A 411 -27.02 -18.79 -5.72
CA LEU A 411 -26.88 -19.77 -4.64
C LEU A 411 -28.24 -20.34 -4.22
N GLY A 412 -29.36 -19.81 -4.68
CA GLY A 412 -30.69 -20.27 -4.28
C GLY A 412 -31.49 -19.15 -3.65
N GLY A 413 -32.76 -19.04 -4.08
CA GLY A 413 -33.65 -17.95 -3.70
C GLY A 413 -33.24 -16.56 -4.20
N GLY A 414 -32.09 -16.40 -4.87
CA GLY A 414 -31.61 -15.13 -5.39
C GLY A 414 -32.29 -14.68 -6.69
N LEU A 415 -32.84 -15.62 -7.46
CA LEU A 415 -33.60 -15.38 -8.69
C LEU A 415 -34.98 -16.04 -8.62
N PHE A 416 -35.94 -15.53 -9.39
CA PHE A 416 -37.23 -16.20 -9.56
C PHE A 416 -37.08 -17.52 -10.32
N PRO A 417 -37.88 -18.56 -10.02
CA PRO A 417 -37.81 -19.85 -10.72
C PRO A 417 -38.02 -19.74 -12.24
N THR A 418 -38.77 -18.73 -12.70
CA THR A 418 -38.98 -18.42 -14.13
C THR A 418 -37.68 -18.10 -14.88
N ALA A 419 -36.64 -17.67 -14.17
CA ALA A 419 -35.34 -17.36 -14.73
C ALA A 419 -34.43 -18.60 -14.86
N ALA A 420 -34.81 -19.77 -14.32
CA ALA A 420 -33.93 -20.93 -14.18
C ALA A 420 -33.30 -21.42 -15.49
N GLU A 421 -34.06 -21.48 -16.58
CA GLU A 421 -33.59 -21.98 -17.89
C GLU A 421 -33.02 -20.87 -18.80
N ARG A 422 -33.04 -19.60 -18.37
CA ARG A 422 -32.58 -18.47 -19.18
C ARG A 422 -31.08 -18.22 -19.00
N ALA A 423 -30.35 -18.07 -20.10
CA ALA A 423 -28.94 -17.66 -20.08
C ALA A 423 -28.77 -16.14 -19.84
N VAL A 424 -29.76 -15.35 -20.27
CA VAL A 424 -29.80 -13.89 -20.09
C VAL A 424 -31.00 -13.55 -19.21
N ILE A 425 -30.79 -12.71 -18.21
CA ILE A 425 -31.82 -12.27 -17.24
C ILE A 425 -31.86 -10.74 -17.16
N SER A 426 -32.95 -10.20 -16.64
CA SER A 426 -33.09 -8.77 -16.34
C SER A 426 -33.13 -8.53 -14.83
N MET A 427 -33.22 -7.26 -14.41
CA MET A 427 -33.43 -6.89 -13.01
C MET A 427 -34.76 -7.46 -12.45
N GLU A 428 -35.79 -7.64 -13.28
CA GLU A 428 -37.10 -8.19 -12.87
C GLU A 428 -37.03 -9.67 -12.48
N ASP A 429 -36.01 -10.40 -12.98
CA ASP A 429 -35.77 -11.79 -12.62
C ASP A 429 -35.10 -11.95 -11.24
N VAL A 430 -34.64 -10.85 -10.62
CA VAL A 430 -33.94 -10.84 -9.34
C VAL A 430 -34.93 -10.88 -8.17
N ARG A 431 -34.79 -11.89 -7.32
CA ARG A 431 -35.57 -12.08 -6.10
C ARG A 431 -34.83 -11.65 -4.83
N SER A 432 -33.48 -11.70 -4.86
CA SER A 432 -32.63 -11.31 -3.73
C SER A 432 -32.93 -9.88 -3.29
N THR A 433 -33.39 -9.71 -2.05
CA THR A 433 -33.70 -8.40 -1.46
C THR A 433 -32.51 -7.43 -1.54
N PRO A 434 -31.29 -7.78 -1.07
CA PRO A 434 -30.16 -6.86 -1.15
C PRO A 434 -29.74 -6.54 -2.59
N ALA A 435 -29.83 -7.52 -3.51
CA ALA A 435 -29.47 -7.28 -4.90
C ALA A 435 -30.46 -6.37 -5.61
N TRP A 436 -31.75 -6.60 -5.42
CA TRP A 436 -32.79 -5.76 -5.99
C TRP A 436 -32.68 -4.32 -5.49
N SER A 437 -32.46 -4.11 -4.17
CA SER A 437 -32.26 -2.76 -3.61
C SER A 437 -31.04 -2.04 -4.19
N PHE A 438 -29.90 -2.73 -4.31
CA PHE A 438 -28.70 -2.14 -4.90
C PHE A 438 -28.89 -1.79 -6.38
N LEU A 439 -29.47 -2.70 -7.16
CA LEU A 439 -29.74 -2.49 -8.58
C LEU A 439 -30.70 -1.32 -8.81
N LEU A 440 -31.72 -1.15 -7.98
CA LEU A 440 -32.67 -0.03 -8.07
C LEU A 440 -31.98 1.34 -7.94
N GLY A 441 -30.96 1.43 -7.10
CA GLY A 441 -30.10 2.61 -7.04
C GLY A 441 -29.24 2.79 -8.29
N LEU A 442 -28.63 1.69 -8.77
CA LEU A 442 -27.68 1.70 -9.88
C LEU A 442 -28.33 2.11 -11.21
N VAL A 443 -29.57 1.69 -11.45
CA VAL A 443 -30.34 2.01 -12.67
C VAL A 443 -31.24 3.25 -12.52
N ASN A 444 -31.12 3.99 -11.43
CA ASN A 444 -32.02 5.11 -11.15
C ASN A 444 -31.93 6.20 -12.25
N PRO A 445 -33.07 6.65 -12.81
CA PRO A 445 -33.09 7.53 -13.99
C PRO A 445 -32.60 8.95 -13.70
N VAL A 446 -32.43 9.35 -12.43
CA VAL A 446 -31.81 10.63 -12.06
C VAL A 446 -30.35 10.72 -12.53
N VAL A 447 -29.70 9.57 -12.77
CA VAL A 447 -28.38 9.48 -13.39
C VAL A 447 -28.52 8.86 -14.78
N THR A 448 -28.43 9.69 -15.81
CA THR A 448 -28.43 9.24 -17.20
C THR A 448 -27.06 8.68 -17.58
N TRP A 449 -26.99 7.37 -17.82
CA TRP A 449 -25.78 6.75 -18.33
C TRP A 449 -25.56 7.09 -19.80
N PRO A 450 -24.31 7.31 -20.25
CA PRO A 450 -24.02 7.49 -21.67
C PRO A 450 -24.28 6.17 -22.40
N VAL A 451 -25.35 6.12 -23.20
CA VAL A 451 -25.63 4.98 -24.08
C VAL A 451 -24.97 5.27 -25.43
N PRO A 452 -24.18 4.33 -26.01
CA PRO A 452 -23.66 4.51 -27.37
C PRO A 452 -24.83 4.70 -28.36
N GLU A 453 -24.75 5.73 -29.22
CA GLU A 453 -25.74 5.96 -30.27
C GLU A 453 -25.74 4.80 -31.29
N HIS A 454 -26.69 3.87 -31.14
CA HIS A 454 -27.32 3.01 -32.15
C HIS A 454 -26.43 2.34 -33.24
N GLY A 455 -26.27 1.01 -33.18
CA GLY A 455 -27.05 0.19 -34.12
C GLY A 455 -26.45 -0.42 -35.41
N GLU A 456 -25.16 -0.72 -35.55
CA GLU A 456 -24.70 -1.65 -36.61
C GLU A 456 -23.73 -2.71 -36.07
N ALA A 457 -24.26 -3.92 -35.86
CA ALA A 457 -23.44 -5.13 -35.91
C ALA A 457 -23.18 -5.46 -37.39
N PRO A 458 -21.92 -5.60 -37.84
CA PRO A 458 -21.65 -6.07 -39.18
C PRO A 458 -22.19 -7.49 -39.32
N HIS A 459 -23.21 -7.65 -40.16
CA HIS A 459 -23.64 -8.90 -40.80
C HIS A 459 -23.38 -10.21 -40.03
N GLY A 460 -24.35 -10.64 -39.22
CA GLY A 460 -24.62 -12.09 -39.03
C GLY A 460 -23.70 -12.87 -38.09
N GLU A 461 -22.84 -12.23 -37.30
CA GLU A 461 -22.12 -12.88 -36.21
C GLU A 461 -22.80 -12.58 -34.86
N ALA A 462 -22.78 -13.57 -33.95
CA ALA A 462 -23.40 -13.51 -32.64
C ALA A 462 -23.14 -12.17 -31.93
N SER A 463 -24.20 -11.61 -31.32
CA SER A 463 -24.19 -10.42 -30.45
C SER A 463 -22.80 -10.18 -29.84
N PRO A 464 -22.09 -9.09 -30.20
CA PRO A 464 -20.88 -8.76 -29.47
C PRO A 464 -21.35 -8.46 -28.05
N MET A 465 -20.61 -8.98 -27.08
CA MET A 465 -20.51 -8.56 -25.68
C MET A 465 -20.56 -9.75 -24.69
N PRO A 466 -19.48 -10.56 -24.64
CA PRO A 466 -19.14 -11.29 -23.43
C PRO A 466 -18.58 -10.33 -22.37
N HIS A 467 -19.27 -10.15 -21.25
CA HIS A 467 -18.75 -9.39 -20.09
C HIS A 467 -18.03 -10.36 -19.16
N TYR A 468 -16.76 -10.11 -18.79
CA TYR A 468 -15.99 -11.05 -17.97
C TYR A 468 -15.43 -10.50 -16.65
N SER A 469 -15.75 -9.28 -16.23
CA SER A 469 -15.19 -8.72 -14.97
C SER A 469 -16.20 -8.34 -13.89
N SER A 470 -17.42 -7.93 -14.27
CA SER A 470 -18.49 -7.65 -13.31
C SER A 470 -19.29 -8.92 -13.01
N TYR A 471 -19.45 -9.24 -11.73
CA TYR A 471 -20.19 -10.43 -11.29
C TYR A 471 -20.97 -10.19 -10.01
N ALA A 472 -22.01 -10.99 -9.81
CA ALA A 472 -22.77 -11.03 -8.58
C ALA A 472 -23.03 -12.47 -8.14
N VAL A 473 -22.97 -12.71 -6.84
CA VAL A 473 -23.36 -13.96 -6.18
C VAL A 473 -24.57 -13.63 -5.32
N LEU A 474 -25.69 -14.31 -5.60
CA LEU A 474 -27.01 -13.96 -5.11
C LEU A 474 -27.62 -15.11 -4.32
N ALA A 475 -28.17 -14.81 -3.14
CA ALA A 475 -29.15 -15.64 -2.45
C ALA A 475 -30.32 -14.76 -2.00
N GLN A 476 -31.40 -15.34 -1.47
CA GLN A 476 -32.58 -14.57 -1.06
C GLN A 476 -32.24 -13.37 -0.15
N CYS A 477 -31.40 -13.63 0.86
CA CYS A 477 -31.02 -12.69 1.93
C CYS A 477 -29.55 -12.23 1.83
N PHE A 478 -28.89 -12.45 0.69
CA PHE A 478 -27.47 -12.19 0.52
C PHE A 478 -27.12 -11.73 -0.90
N MET A 479 -26.19 -10.79 -1.00
CA MET A 479 -25.56 -10.37 -2.24
C MET A 479 -24.06 -10.15 -2.02
N HIS A 480 -23.24 -10.62 -2.95
CA HIS A 480 -21.92 -10.06 -3.22
C HIS A 480 -21.88 -9.61 -4.68
N CYS A 481 -21.60 -8.35 -4.94
CA CYS A 481 -21.50 -7.79 -6.28
C CYS A 481 -20.16 -7.10 -6.44
N THR A 482 -19.41 -7.47 -7.48
CA THR A 482 -18.22 -6.77 -7.92
C THR A 482 -18.51 -6.13 -9.26
N LEU A 483 -18.36 -4.82 -9.35
CA LEU A 483 -18.49 -4.04 -10.58
C LEU A 483 -17.13 -3.50 -10.96
N ARG A 484 -16.65 -3.88 -12.14
CA ARG A 484 -15.48 -3.26 -12.76
C ARG A 484 -15.96 -2.38 -13.90
N LEU A 485 -15.99 -1.08 -13.66
CA LEU A 485 -16.56 -0.08 -14.55
C LEU A 485 -15.43 0.84 -15.00
N GLU A 486 -14.96 0.64 -16.23
CA GLU A 486 -13.73 1.26 -16.71
C GLU A 486 -12.62 1.09 -15.65
N GLN A 487 -11.92 2.16 -15.30
CA GLN A 487 -10.80 2.14 -14.37
C GLN A 487 -11.20 2.01 -12.89
N ASN A 488 -12.50 1.98 -12.58
CA ASN A 488 -13.01 1.90 -11.22
C ASN A 488 -13.40 0.47 -10.86
N LEU A 489 -13.16 0.12 -9.59
CA LEU A 489 -13.63 -1.11 -8.98
C LEU A 489 -14.59 -0.75 -7.84
N TYR A 490 -15.76 -1.38 -7.83
CA TYR A 490 -16.72 -1.33 -6.73
C TYR A 490 -17.03 -2.75 -6.27
N VAL A 491 -17.06 -2.97 -4.96
CA VAL A 491 -17.42 -4.25 -4.35
C VAL A 491 -18.46 -3.97 -3.27
N VAL A 492 -19.63 -4.58 -3.39
CA VAL A 492 -20.72 -4.48 -2.42
C VAL A 492 -21.06 -5.88 -1.93
N GLU A 493 -20.94 -6.11 -0.63
CA GLU A 493 -21.40 -7.33 0.01
C GLU A 493 -22.45 -6.97 1.06
N CYS A 494 -23.54 -7.72 1.10
CA CYS A 494 -24.61 -7.49 2.05
C CYS A 494 -25.31 -8.80 2.45
N ARG A 495 -25.63 -8.91 3.74
CA ARG A 495 -26.60 -9.86 4.28
C ARG A 495 -27.73 -9.07 4.96
N CYS A 496 -28.97 -9.37 4.61
CA CYS A 496 -30.20 -8.90 5.27
C CYS A 496 -30.96 -10.15 5.70
N ASP A 497 -30.91 -10.50 6.98
CA ASP A 497 -31.52 -11.71 7.52
C ASP A 497 -32.18 -11.37 8.86
N ASP A 498 -33.37 -11.90 9.11
CA ASP A 498 -34.13 -11.68 10.33
C ASP A 498 -33.47 -12.36 11.55
N GLU A 499 -32.75 -13.47 11.34
CA GLU A 499 -32.19 -14.27 12.44
C GLU A 499 -30.80 -13.81 12.90
N VAL A 500 -30.05 -13.13 12.03
CA VAL A 500 -28.66 -12.73 12.27
C VAL A 500 -28.50 -11.25 11.92
N PRO A 501 -27.83 -10.42 12.76
CA PRO A 501 -27.67 -8.99 12.49
C PRO A 501 -27.14 -8.72 11.07
N GLY A 502 -27.88 -7.97 10.27
CA GLY A 502 -27.50 -7.64 8.90
C GLY A 502 -26.25 -6.79 8.83
N TYR A 503 -25.62 -6.74 7.65
CA TYR A 503 -24.45 -5.90 7.41
C TYR A 503 -24.35 -5.48 5.95
N ILE A 504 -23.62 -4.39 5.72
CA ILE A 504 -23.14 -3.94 4.41
C ILE A 504 -21.63 -3.75 4.50
N GLN A 505 -20.89 -4.36 3.58
CA GLN A 505 -19.50 -4.02 3.30
C GLN A 505 -19.41 -3.41 1.90
N PHE A 506 -18.84 -2.22 1.81
CA PHE A 506 -18.59 -1.53 0.56
C PHE A 506 -17.10 -1.27 0.39
N ARG A 507 -16.57 -1.47 -0.81
CA ARG A 507 -15.19 -1.11 -1.14
C ARG A 507 -15.16 -0.49 -2.51
N CYS A 508 -14.32 0.52 -2.67
CA CYS A 508 -14.05 1.07 -3.99
C CYS A 508 -12.58 1.39 -4.19
N MET A 509 -12.12 1.25 -5.42
CA MET A 509 -10.84 1.75 -5.89
C MET A 509 -11.08 2.61 -7.12
N PHE A 510 -10.63 3.85 -7.09
CA PHE A 510 -10.71 4.73 -8.25
C PHE A 510 -9.48 4.59 -9.12
N GLY A 511 -9.70 4.46 -10.42
CA GLY A 511 -8.66 4.65 -11.42
C GLY A 511 -8.75 6.06 -12.03
N GLY A 512 -8.11 6.25 -13.17
CA GLY A 512 -8.02 7.53 -13.87
C GLY A 512 -6.66 8.19 -13.72
N GLU A 513 -6.41 9.22 -14.52
CA GLU A 513 -5.24 10.08 -14.36
C GLU A 513 -5.39 10.99 -13.13
N GLY A 514 -4.26 11.44 -12.59
CA GLY A 514 -4.24 12.41 -11.48
C GLY A 514 -4.50 11.81 -10.09
N SER A 515 -3.45 11.72 -9.26
CA SER A 515 -3.56 11.15 -7.91
C SER A 515 -4.40 12.00 -6.97
N ARG A 516 -4.31 13.34 -7.08
CA ARG A 516 -5.12 14.25 -6.26
C ARG A 516 -6.60 14.12 -6.59
N GLU A 517 -6.96 13.99 -7.87
CA GLU A 517 -8.33 13.74 -8.33
C GLU A 517 -8.89 12.43 -7.75
N ARG A 518 -8.09 11.36 -7.76
CA ARG A 518 -8.50 10.07 -7.16
C ARG A 518 -8.70 10.16 -5.66
N VAL A 519 -7.79 10.83 -4.94
CA VAL A 519 -7.92 11.08 -3.49
C VAL A 519 -9.16 11.92 -3.18
N ARG A 520 -9.44 12.98 -3.95
CA ARG A 520 -10.65 13.81 -3.75
C ARG A 520 -11.94 13.01 -3.90
N ARG A 521 -12.03 12.12 -4.89
CA ARG A 521 -13.18 11.21 -5.03
C ARG A 521 -13.35 10.32 -3.80
N VAL A 522 -12.25 9.77 -3.28
CA VAL A 522 -12.27 8.97 -2.03
C VAL A 522 -12.80 9.78 -0.86
N GLU A 523 -12.34 11.02 -0.68
CA GLU A 523 -12.79 11.89 0.43
C GLU A 523 -14.27 12.29 0.31
N ILE A 524 -14.77 12.50 -0.91
CA ILE A 524 -16.21 12.70 -1.15
C ILE A 524 -17.02 11.45 -0.78
N VAL A 525 -16.58 10.27 -1.22
CA VAL A 525 -17.24 9.00 -0.88
C VAL A 525 -17.21 8.77 0.63
N ARG A 526 -16.08 9.03 1.29
CA ARG A 526 -15.97 8.98 2.75
C ARG A 526 -17.03 9.85 3.41
N ALA A 527 -17.09 11.14 3.05
CA ALA A 527 -18.05 12.08 3.62
C ALA A 527 -19.51 11.65 3.42
N VAL A 528 -19.85 11.09 2.24
CA VAL A 528 -21.18 10.54 1.96
C VAL A 528 -21.49 9.34 2.85
N LEU A 529 -20.58 8.37 2.93
CA LEU A 529 -20.80 7.11 3.64
C LEU A 529 -20.82 7.30 5.16
N GLU A 530 -19.96 8.15 5.71
CA GLU A 530 -19.97 8.49 7.14
C GLU A 530 -21.29 9.18 7.55
N ALA A 531 -21.82 10.08 6.70
CA ALA A 531 -23.13 10.70 6.92
C ALA A 531 -24.29 9.68 6.87
N GLU A 532 -24.12 8.58 6.13
CA GLU A 532 -25.05 7.45 6.07
C GLU A 532 -24.73 6.37 7.12
N GLY A 533 -23.89 6.65 8.12
CA GLY A 533 -23.66 5.78 9.28
C GLY A 533 -22.72 4.60 9.02
N PHE A 534 -21.88 4.65 7.99
CA PHE A 534 -20.82 3.68 7.78
C PHE A 534 -19.56 4.05 8.58
N ALA A 535 -18.86 3.03 9.09
CA ALA A 535 -17.48 3.16 9.51
C ALA A 535 -16.57 3.05 8.28
N VAL A 536 -15.80 4.11 7.99
CA VAL A 536 -15.01 4.24 6.76
C VAL A 536 -13.51 4.28 7.05
N ASP A 537 -12.75 3.47 6.32
CA ASP A 537 -11.29 3.50 6.26
C ASP A 537 -10.85 3.72 4.81
N SER A 538 -9.91 4.62 4.57
CA SER A 538 -9.45 4.96 3.22
C SER A 538 -7.97 5.28 3.20
N ARG A 539 -7.37 5.08 2.03
CA ARG A 539 -5.98 5.42 1.74
C ARG A 539 -5.83 5.67 0.24
N GLY A 540 -5.22 6.78 -0.15
CA GLY A 540 -5.00 7.09 -1.57
C GLY A 540 -6.30 6.99 -2.36
N ASN A 541 -6.33 6.15 -3.40
CA ASN A 541 -7.50 5.89 -4.24
C ASN A 541 -8.40 4.74 -3.77
N TYR A 542 -8.16 4.16 -2.59
CA TYR A 542 -8.88 2.99 -2.08
C TYR A 542 -9.68 3.32 -0.81
N LEU A 543 -10.90 2.82 -0.72
CA LEU A 543 -11.80 3.00 0.41
C LEU A 543 -12.49 1.69 0.75
N THR A 544 -12.65 1.44 2.05
CA THR A 544 -13.51 0.40 2.60
C THR A 544 -14.47 1.02 3.59
N ALA A 545 -15.71 0.55 3.58
CA ALA A 545 -16.76 1.03 4.46
C ALA A 545 -17.58 -0.16 4.96
N THR A 546 -17.94 -0.12 6.24
CA THR A 546 -18.75 -1.17 6.86
C THR A 546 -19.88 -0.58 7.67
N ARG A 547 -21.03 -1.22 7.60
CA ARG A 547 -22.18 -0.92 8.46
C ARG A 547 -22.73 -2.25 8.96
N SER A 548 -22.91 -2.36 10.27
CA SER A 548 -23.40 -3.57 10.92
C SER A 548 -24.62 -3.24 11.78
N GLY A 549 -25.59 -4.15 11.80
CA GLY A 549 -26.84 -3.97 12.51
C GLY A 549 -27.80 -2.97 11.84
N GLY A 550 -29.02 -2.90 12.38
CA GLY A 550 -30.13 -2.11 11.86
C GLY A 550 -31.24 -2.98 11.30
N GLU A 551 -32.45 -2.41 11.22
CA GLU A 551 -33.60 -3.07 10.58
C GLU A 551 -33.41 -3.14 9.06
N ASP A 552 -33.97 -4.18 8.44
CA ASP A 552 -33.86 -4.45 7.01
C ASP A 552 -34.24 -3.26 6.12
N VAL A 553 -35.24 -2.46 6.53
CA VAL A 553 -35.69 -1.26 5.82
C VAL A 553 -34.55 -0.24 5.67
N TYR A 554 -33.73 -0.07 6.71
CA TYR A 554 -32.58 0.83 6.64
C TYR A 554 -31.47 0.27 5.76
N ILE A 555 -31.21 -1.04 5.85
CA ILE A 555 -30.20 -1.69 5.00
C ILE A 555 -30.57 -1.57 3.52
N GLN A 556 -31.82 -1.83 3.16
CA GLN A 556 -32.32 -1.66 1.79
C GLN A 556 -32.19 -0.20 1.32
N ARG A 557 -32.55 0.78 2.16
CA ARG A 557 -32.36 2.21 1.86
C ARG A 557 -30.89 2.54 1.57
N ASN A 558 -29.98 2.01 2.39
CA ASN A 558 -28.55 2.22 2.20
C ASN A 558 -28.03 1.56 0.92
N LEU A 559 -28.53 0.37 0.55
CA LEU A 559 -28.18 -0.29 -0.71
C LEU A 559 -28.65 0.49 -1.94
N VAL A 560 -29.88 1.03 -1.92
CA VAL A 560 -30.35 1.94 -2.98
C VAL A 560 -29.44 3.16 -3.07
N GLY A 561 -29.09 3.76 -1.94
CA GLY A 561 -28.15 4.88 -1.89
C GLY A 561 -26.76 4.52 -2.46
N LEU A 562 -26.24 3.34 -2.14
CA LEU A 562 -24.96 2.84 -2.68
C LEU A 562 -25.00 2.60 -4.19
N GLY A 563 -26.09 2.02 -4.71
CA GLY A 563 -26.27 1.84 -6.15
C GLY A 563 -26.25 3.19 -6.88
N LEU A 564 -27.01 4.16 -6.35
CA LEU A 564 -27.05 5.52 -6.89
C LEU A 564 -25.70 6.22 -6.80
N LEU A 565 -24.96 6.02 -5.70
CA LEU A 565 -23.61 6.55 -5.52
C LEU A 565 -22.65 6.00 -6.57
N VAL A 566 -22.67 4.69 -6.82
CA VAL A 566 -21.86 4.05 -7.87
C VAL A 566 -22.19 4.62 -9.25
N ALA A 567 -23.48 4.75 -9.59
CA ALA A 567 -23.89 5.34 -10.86
C ALA A 567 -23.42 6.78 -11.01
N TRP A 568 -23.63 7.61 -9.99
CA TRP A 568 -23.21 9.02 -9.99
C TRP A 568 -21.70 9.17 -10.15
N LEU A 569 -20.91 8.39 -9.41
CA LEU A 569 -19.44 8.42 -9.50
C LEU A 569 -18.93 7.95 -10.86
N GLN A 570 -19.57 6.94 -11.45
CA GLN A 570 -19.15 6.42 -12.75
C GLN A 570 -19.47 7.41 -13.88
N VAL A 571 -20.65 8.03 -13.86
CA VAL A 571 -21.10 8.94 -14.92
C VAL A 571 -20.50 10.34 -14.76
N ARG A 572 -20.38 10.85 -13.52
CA ARG A 572 -19.93 12.22 -13.23
C ARG A 572 -18.54 12.28 -12.60
N GLY A 573 -17.74 11.23 -12.68
CA GLY A 573 -16.47 11.10 -11.95
C GLY A 573 -15.46 12.24 -12.19
N ALA A 574 -15.45 12.84 -13.39
CA ALA A 574 -14.62 14.01 -13.69
C ALA A 574 -15.10 15.28 -12.95
N GLU A 575 -16.41 15.53 -12.93
CA GLU A 575 -17.03 16.63 -12.18
C GLU A 575 -16.84 16.44 -10.67
N VAL A 576 -16.99 15.22 -10.17
CA VAL A 576 -16.80 14.91 -8.75
C VAL A 576 -15.36 15.16 -8.31
N ALA A 577 -14.37 14.86 -9.16
CA ALA A 577 -12.95 15.06 -8.82
C ALA A 577 -12.54 16.53 -8.67
N SER A 578 -13.31 17.47 -9.20
CA SER A 578 -13.04 18.91 -9.05
C SER A 578 -13.66 19.52 -7.80
N MET A 579 -14.56 18.79 -7.12
CA MET A 579 -15.25 19.26 -5.91
C MET A 579 -14.42 18.98 -4.65
N GLU A 580 -14.62 19.80 -3.63
CA GLU A 580 -14.19 19.49 -2.26
C GLU A 580 -15.15 18.51 -1.59
N ALA A 581 -14.68 17.78 -0.57
CA ALA A 581 -15.43 16.70 0.07
C ALA A 581 -16.85 17.10 0.52
N GLY A 582 -16.98 18.27 1.17
CA GLY A 582 -18.27 18.78 1.65
C GLY A 582 -19.23 19.21 0.54
N GLU A 583 -18.69 19.73 -0.57
CA GLU A 583 -19.47 20.11 -1.74
C GLU A 583 -20.01 18.89 -2.47
N GLY A 584 -19.15 17.89 -2.70
CA GLY A 584 -19.52 16.61 -3.30
C GLY A 584 -20.57 15.87 -2.47
N ALA A 585 -20.40 15.81 -1.15
CA ALA A 585 -21.39 15.20 -0.27
C ALA A 585 -22.75 15.93 -0.31
N SER A 586 -22.73 17.26 -0.40
CA SER A 586 -23.95 18.06 -0.54
C SER A 586 -24.62 17.88 -1.90
N ALA A 587 -23.83 17.78 -2.97
CA ALA A 587 -24.32 17.48 -4.32
C ALA A 587 -24.99 16.10 -4.39
N PHE A 588 -24.36 15.08 -3.83
CA PHE A 588 -24.95 13.75 -3.75
C PHE A 588 -26.25 13.74 -2.92
N ARG A 589 -26.30 14.47 -1.81
CA ARG A 589 -27.54 14.59 -1.00
C ARG A 589 -28.70 15.21 -1.79
N ARG A 590 -28.44 16.19 -2.64
CA ARG A 590 -29.45 16.77 -3.54
C ARG A 590 -29.95 15.73 -4.55
N LEU A 591 -29.02 14.99 -5.16
CA LEU A 591 -29.34 13.90 -6.08
C LEU A 591 -30.24 12.83 -5.43
N VAL A 592 -29.96 12.45 -4.17
CA VAL A 592 -30.83 11.53 -3.41
C VAL A 592 -32.24 12.11 -3.20
N GLY A 593 -32.37 13.43 -2.99
CA GLY A 593 -33.66 14.11 -2.89
C GLY A 593 -34.45 14.08 -4.21
N GLU A 594 -33.78 14.28 -5.34
CA GLU A 594 -34.34 14.17 -6.68
C GLU A 594 -34.80 12.74 -6.99
N ALA A 595 -33.96 11.74 -6.67
CA ALA A 595 -34.27 10.33 -6.84
C ALA A 595 -35.54 9.89 -6.08
N ARG A 596 -35.78 10.45 -4.89
CA ARG A 596 -37.01 10.19 -4.10
C ARG A 596 -38.26 10.83 -4.69
N SER A 597 -38.08 11.92 -5.45
CA SER A 597 -39.19 12.66 -6.07
C SER A 597 -39.60 12.06 -7.42
N ASN A 598 -38.77 11.19 -7.99
CA ASN A 598 -39.00 10.47 -9.24
C ASN A 598 -38.73 8.96 -9.06
N PRO A 599 -39.54 8.25 -8.25
CA PRO A 599 -39.41 6.81 -8.09
C PRO A 599 -39.77 6.11 -9.41
N LEU A 600 -38.94 5.14 -9.81
CA LEU A 600 -39.17 4.24 -10.95
C LEU A 600 -40.55 3.58 -10.90
#